data_AF-A0A1G8B3W7-F1
#
_entry.id   AF-A0A1G8B3W7-F1
#
_cell.length_a   1.000
_cell.length_b   1.000
_cell.length_c   1.000
_cell.angle_alpha   90.00
_cell.angle_beta   90.00
_cell.angle_gamma   90.00
#
_symmetry.space_group_name_H-M   'P 1'
#
loop_
_entity.id
_entity.type
_entity.pdbx_description
1 polymer ?
#
loop_
_entity_poly.entity_id
_entity_poly.type
_entity_poly.pdbx_seq_one_letter_code
_entity_poly.pdbx_strand_id
1 'polypeptide(L)'
;MFCFADPIAYGVYAAEAERGLRIPDDVSVMGYDDHPMSALLTPGLTSVNWDIDGIVRAAVRLVVEAVDADFLRSQALSDELETSRGERDRADLGSWSYSAGFPKRRGPDITWP
;
A
#
# COMPACT_ATOMS: atom_id res chain seq x y z
N MET A 1 -7.11 24.40 -25.55
CA MET A 1 -7.72 23.27 -24.80
C MET A 1 -6.70 22.71 -23.85
N PHE A 2 -7.10 22.44 -22.62
CA PHE A 2 -6.27 21.76 -21.62
C PHE A 2 -6.85 20.36 -21.39
N CYS A 3 -6.04 19.33 -21.62
CA CYS A 3 -6.44 17.93 -21.50
C CYS A 3 -5.77 17.34 -20.25
N PHE A 4 -6.54 16.65 -19.41
CA PHE A 4 -6.03 16.04 -18.18
C PHE A 4 -5.09 14.85 -18.42
N ALA A 5 -5.01 14.33 -19.65
CA ALA A 5 -4.08 13.28 -20.03
C ALA A 5 -3.70 13.44 -21.52
N ASP A 6 -2.47 13.09 -21.87
CA ASP A 6 -1.97 13.15 -23.25
C ASP A 6 -2.82 12.36 -24.26
N PRO A 7 -3.33 11.14 -23.95
CA PRO A 7 -4.20 10.41 -24.88
C PRO A 7 -5.49 11.16 -25.25
N ILE A 8 -6.01 12.00 -24.34
CA ILE A 8 -7.17 12.85 -24.63
C ILE A 8 -6.77 13.93 -25.65
N ALA A 9 -5.59 14.53 -25.48
CA ALA A 9 -5.06 15.51 -26.42
C ALA A 9 -4.83 14.93 -27.82
N TYR A 10 -4.46 13.64 -27.94
CA TYR A 10 -4.34 12.99 -29.25
C TYR A 10 -5.67 12.93 -30.01
N GLY A 11 -6.77 12.66 -29.30
CA GLY A 11 -8.12 12.72 -29.87
C GLY A 11 -8.50 14.13 -30.30
N VAL A 12 -8.06 15.16 -29.56
CA VAL A 12 -8.23 16.56 -29.97
C VAL A 12 -7.47 16.85 -31.26
N TYR A 13 -6.20 16.43 -31.38
CA TYR A 13 -5.43 16.58 -32.62
C TYR A 13 -6.15 15.96 -33.83
N ALA A 14 -6.69 14.75 -33.68
CA ALA A 14 -7.46 14.11 -34.74
C ALA A 14 -8.72 14.92 -35.13
N ALA A 15 -9.49 15.36 -34.13
CA ALA A 15 -10.72 16.10 -34.36
C ALA A 15 -10.49 17.50 -34.96
N GLU A 16 -9.43 18.20 -34.56
CA GLU A 16 -9.07 19.51 -35.11
C GLU A 16 -8.56 19.37 -36.56
N ALA A 17 -7.79 18.31 -36.85
CA ALA A 17 -7.36 18.00 -38.21
C ALA A 17 -8.54 17.72 -39.15
N GLU A 18 -9.56 16.97 -38.70
CA GLU A 18 -10.80 16.74 -39.47
C GLU A 18 -11.57 18.03 -39.76
N ARG A 19 -11.43 19.03 -38.89
CA ARG A 19 -12.05 20.37 -39.06
C ARG A 19 -11.18 21.33 -39.87
N GLY A 20 -9.97 20.93 -40.25
CA GLY A 20 -9.01 21.78 -40.94
C GLY A 20 -8.42 22.89 -40.06
N LEU A 21 -8.49 22.76 -38.74
CA LEU A 21 -7.91 23.70 -37.79
C LEU A 21 -6.45 23.33 -37.52
N ARG A 22 -5.57 24.33 -37.51
CA ARG A 22 -4.13 24.14 -37.28
C ARG A 22 -3.79 24.30 -35.82
N ILE A 23 -2.97 23.38 -35.34
CA ILE A 23 -2.32 23.48 -34.02
C ILE A 23 -0.88 23.94 -34.27
N PRO A 24 -0.37 24.97 -33.57
CA PRO A 24 -1.04 25.77 -32.53
C PRO A 24 -1.78 27.01 -33.05
N ASP A 25 -1.73 27.30 -34.36
CA ASP A 25 -2.11 28.61 -34.93
C ASP A 25 -3.59 28.99 -34.72
N ASP A 26 -4.50 28.04 -34.89
CA ASP A 26 -5.94 28.27 -34.78
C ASP A 26 -6.44 27.80 -33.40
N VAL A 27 -5.89 26.70 -32.88
CA VAL A 27 -6.18 26.17 -31.55
C VAL A 27 -4.90 25.69 -30.86
N SER A 28 -4.65 26.19 -29.65
CA SER A 28 -3.58 25.66 -28.80
C SER A 28 -4.08 24.48 -27.97
N VAL A 29 -3.31 23.40 -27.91
CA VAL A 29 -3.62 22.19 -27.15
C VAL A 29 -2.48 21.87 -26.19
N MET A 30 -2.83 21.59 -24.94
CA MET A 30 -1.90 21.16 -23.89
C MET A 30 -2.40 19.86 -23.28
N GLY A 31 -1.47 18.93 -23.04
CA GLY A 31 -1.70 17.66 -22.35
C GLY A 31 -1.13 17.63 -20.93
N TYR A 32 -1.10 16.43 -20.38
CA TYR A 32 -0.61 16.09 -19.05
C TYR A 32 -0.12 14.64 -19.10
N ASP A 33 1.01 14.33 -18.48
CA ASP A 33 1.70 13.02 -18.37
C ASP A 33 3.08 12.97 -19.04
N ASP A 34 3.39 13.87 -19.97
CA ASP A 34 4.64 13.86 -20.77
C ASP A 34 4.93 12.47 -21.36
N HIS A 35 3.88 11.86 -21.94
CA HIS A 35 3.96 10.52 -22.49
C HIS A 35 4.93 10.49 -23.68
N PRO A 36 5.79 9.45 -23.87
CA PRO A 36 6.79 9.44 -24.94
C PRO A 36 6.23 9.64 -26.36
N MET A 37 4.98 9.21 -26.59
CA MET A 37 4.26 9.41 -27.85
C MET A 37 3.91 10.88 -28.13
N SER A 38 3.83 11.74 -27.11
CA SER A 38 3.50 13.17 -27.22
C SER A 38 4.48 13.94 -28.11
N ALA A 39 5.76 13.54 -28.09
CA ALA A 39 6.80 14.12 -28.94
C ALA A 39 6.66 13.72 -30.42
N LEU A 40 5.91 12.66 -30.73
CA LEU A 40 5.71 12.16 -32.09
C LEU A 40 4.52 12.81 -32.80
N LEU A 41 3.72 13.61 -32.11
CA LEU A 41 2.66 14.40 -32.73
C LEU A 41 3.26 15.49 -33.63
N THR A 42 2.47 15.94 -34.61
CA THR A 42 2.86 17.04 -35.51
C THR A 42 1.83 18.17 -35.42
N PRO A 43 2.18 19.32 -34.82
CA PRO A 43 3.39 19.59 -34.04
C PRO A 43 3.41 18.79 -32.71
N GLY A 44 4.59 18.64 -32.10
CA GLY A 44 4.74 17.93 -30.82
C GLY A 44 3.84 18.54 -29.73
N LEU A 45 3.27 17.67 -28.87
CA LEU A 45 2.34 18.09 -27.84
C LEU A 45 3.08 18.72 -26.66
N THR A 46 2.66 19.93 -26.26
CA THR A 46 3.08 20.51 -24.98
C THR A 46 2.38 19.77 -23.84
N SER A 47 3.15 19.18 -22.94
CA SER A 47 2.63 18.39 -21.81
C SER A 47 3.35 18.69 -20.50
N VAL A 48 2.69 18.35 -19.39
CA VAL A 48 3.24 18.49 -18.04
C VAL A 48 3.95 17.19 -17.65
N ASN A 49 5.22 17.31 -17.29
CA ASN A 49 5.99 16.24 -16.65
C ASN A 49 5.96 16.44 -15.13
N TRP A 50 5.49 15.43 -14.39
CA TRP A 50 5.32 15.50 -12.93
C TRP A 50 6.26 14.55 -12.15
N ASP A 51 7.38 14.13 -12.75
CA ASP A 51 8.38 13.22 -12.14
C ASP A 51 7.75 11.93 -11.57
N ILE A 52 7.11 11.15 -12.45
CA ILE A 52 6.50 9.87 -12.06
C ILE A 52 7.53 8.92 -11.45
N ASP A 53 8.78 8.96 -11.91
CA ASP A 53 9.85 8.13 -11.39
C ASP A 53 10.17 8.46 -9.93
N GLY A 54 10.24 9.75 -9.58
CA GLY A 54 10.41 10.20 -8.20
C GLY A 54 9.29 9.72 -7.29
N ILE A 55 8.06 9.75 -7.77
CA ILE A 55 6.87 9.35 -7.02
C ILE A 55 6.83 7.84 -6.83
N VAL A 56 7.13 7.06 -7.87
CA VAL A 56 7.25 5.61 -7.77
C VAL A 56 8.36 5.22 -6.80
N ARG A 57 9.54 5.87 -6.88
CA ARG A 57 10.63 5.63 -5.93
C ARG A 57 10.21 5.90 -4.49
N ALA A 58 9.50 7.01 -4.24
CA ALA A 58 9.00 7.33 -2.91
C ALA A 58 7.95 6.32 -2.41
N ALA A 59 7.00 5.94 -3.27
CA ALA A 59 5.96 4.97 -2.94
C ALA A 59 6.54 3.59 -2.59
N VAL A 60 7.46 3.08 -3.42
CA VAL A 60 8.14 1.80 -3.18
C VAL A 60 8.92 1.84 -1.86
N ARG A 61 9.67 2.93 -1.61
CA ARG A 61 10.40 3.10 -0.35
C ARG A 61 9.47 2.99 0.86
N LEU A 62 8.34 3.72 0.85
CA LEU A 62 7.38 3.71 1.96
C LEU A 62 6.77 2.32 2.19
N VAL A 63 6.48 1.57 1.12
CA VAL A 63 5.95 0.20 1.24
C VAL A 63 6.99 -0.74 1.83
N VAL A 64 8.25 -0.67 1.38
CA VAL A 64 9.34 -1.50 1.91
C VAL A 64 9.58 -1.19 3.39
N GLU A 65 9.67 0.09 3.76
CA GLU A 65 9.82 0.52 5.15
C GLU A 65 8.67 0.03 6.04
N ALA A 66 7.43 0.04 5.54
CA ALA A 66 6.27 -0.45 6.27
C ALA A 66 6.32 -1.96 6.51
N VAL A 67 6.74 -2.74 5.50
CA VAL A 67 6.89 -4.20 5.61
C VAL A 67 7.99 -4.55 6.61
N ASP A 68 9.14 -3.88 6.55
CA ASP A 68 10.25 -4.12 7.48
C ASP A 68 9.86 -3.77 8.91
N ALA A 69 9.16 -2.65 9.12
CA ALA A 69 8.68 -2.25 10.44
C ALA A 69 7.65 -3.23 11.02
N ASP A 70 6.75 -3.77 10.19
CA ASP A 70 5.78 -4.78 10.61
C ASP A 70 6.45 -6.10 10.99
N PHE A 71 7.46 -6.52 10.23
CA PHE A 71 8.27 -7.69 10.55
C PHE A 71 8.97 -7.56 11.90
N LEU A 72 9.63 -6.42 12.14
CA LEU A 72 10.31 -6.16 13.42
C LEU A 72 9.33 -6.10 14.60
N ARG A 73 8.14 -5.51 14.42
CA ARG A 73 7.07 -5.50 15.43
C ARG A 73 6.59 -6.92 15.76
N SER A 74 6.39 -7.74 14.74
CA SER A 74 5.93 -9.13 14.88
C SER A 74 6.94 -10.01 15.62
N GLN A 75 8.24 -9.82 15.35
CA GLN A 75 9.32 -10.49 16.08
C GLN A 75 9.35 -10.07 17.56
N ALA A 76 9.33 -8.76 17.84
CA ALA A 76 9.35 -8.27 19.22
C ALA A 76 8.16 -8.78 20.05
N LEU A 77 6.96 -8.85 19.46
CA LEU A 77 5.79 -9.40 20.13
C LEU A 77 5.94 -10.90 20.42
N SER A 78 6.55 -11.64 19.49
CA SER A 78 6.81 -13.06 19.66
C SER A 78 7.80 -13.31 20.80
N ASP A 79 8.90 -12.55 20.85
CA ASP A 79 9.90 -12.63 21.92
C ASP A 79 9.31 -12.30 23.30
N GLU A 80 8.43 -11.29 23.38
CA GLU A 80 7.74 -10.89 24.61
C GLU A 80 6.75 -11.97 25.10
N LEU A 81 6.02 -12.60 24.18
CA LEU A 81 5.11 -13.70 24.47
C LEU A 81 5.84 -14.96 24.95
N GLU A 82 6.97 -15.30 24.34
CA GLU A 82 7.82 -16.43 24.77
C GLU A 82 8.40 -16.18 26.17
N THR A 83 8.90 -14.98 26.43
CA THR A 83 9.42 -14.58 27.75
C THR A 83 8.35 -14.68 28.83
N SER A 84 7.15 -14.15 28.55
CA SER A 84 6.02 -14.18 29.47
C SER A 84 5.48 -15.60 29.73
N ARG A 85 5.62 -16.52 28.77
CA ARG A 85 5.25 -17.94 28.96
C ARG A 85 6.27 -18.66 29.84
N GLY A 86 7.55 -18.41 29.63
CA GLY A 86 8.63 -18.97 30.46
C GLY A 86 8.56 -18.54 31.93
N GLU A 87 8.15 -17.29 32.20
CA GLU A 87 7.94 -16.82 33.58
C GLU A 87 6.70 -17.41 34.25
N ARG A 88 5.59 -17.60 33.51
CA ARG A 88 4.39 -18.29 34.02
C ARG A 88 4.66 -19.76 34.34
N ASP A 89 5.29 -20.49 33.43
CA ASP A 89 5.65 -21.90 33.64
C ASP A 89 6.60 -22.04 34.86
N ARG A 90 7.48 -21.07 35.09
CA ARG A 90 8.40 -21.04 36.23
C ARG A 90 7.71 -20.66 37.55
N ALA A 91 6.70 -19.80 37.52
CA ALA A 91 5.85 -19.49 38.68
C ALA A 91 4.98 -20.71 39.08
N ASP A 92 4.49 -21.47 38.10
CA ASP A 92 3.68 -22.66 38.31
C ASP A 92 4.49 -23.84 38.88
N LEU A 93 5.79 -23.92 38.57
CA LEU A 93 6.72 -24.89 39.17
C LEU A 93 7.14 -24.53 40.61
N GLY A 94 6.83 -23.32 41.09
CA GLY A 94 7.13 -22.84 42.45
C GLY A 94 5.98 -23.00 43.46
N SER A 95 4.75 -23.27 43.00
CA SER A 95 3.54 -23.30 43.86
C SER A 95 3.06 -24.70 44.24
N TRP A 96 3.78 -25.77 43.90
CA TRP A 96 3.49 -27.12 44.40
C TRP A 96 4.22 -27.38 45.73
N SER A 97 3.67 -26.86 46.84
CA SER A 97 3.99 -27.43 48.15
C SER A 97 3.23 -28.75 48.30
N TYR A 98 3.96 -29.86 48.30
CA TYR A 98 3.43 -31.19 48.54
C TYR A 98 2.83 -31.28 49.95
N SER A 99 1.51 -31.11 50.08
CA SER A 99 0.74 -31.55 51.24
C SER A 99 -0.26 -32.59 50.78
N ALA A 100 0.05 -33.85 51.11
CA ALA A 100 -0.81 -34.99 50.90
C ALA A 100 -2.20 -34.77 51.52
N GLY A 101 -3.26 -35.07 50.76
CA GLY A 101 -4.63 -35.12 51.29
C GLY A 101 -5.71 -34.95 50.23
N PHE A 102 -6.15 -36.05 49.63
CA PHE A 102 -7.41 -36.09 48.85
C PHE A 102 -8.61 -35.71 49.73
N PRO A 103 -9.63 -35.04 49.16
CA PRO A 103 -10.93 -35.73 49.15
C PRO A 103 -11.70 -35.59 47.83
N LYS A 104 -12.38 -36.67 47.44
CA LYS A 104 -13.38 -36.72 46.35
C LYS A 104 -14.58 -35.83 46.69
N ARG A 105 -15.01 -34.97 45.75
CA ARG A 105 -16.40 -34.46 45.67
C ARG A 105 -16.89 -34.38 44.21
N ARG A 106 -18.20 -34.49 44.05
CA ARG A 106 -18.99 -34.89 42.87
C ARG A 106 -19.84 -33.71 42.35
N GLY A 107 -19.95 -33.54 41.03
CA GLY A 107 -21.00 -32.80 40.27
C GLY A 107 -20.87 -31.27 40.15
N PRO A 108 -21.53 -30.58 39.18
CA PRO A 108 -22.72 -31.03 38.43
C PRO A 108 -22.59 -31.04 36.89
N ASP A 109 -23.56 -31.71 36.25
CA ASP A 109 -23.81 -31.79 34.81
C ASP A 109 -24.21 -30.43 34.21
N ILE A 110 -23.68 -30.12 33.03
CA ILE A 110 -24.08 -28.94 32.25
C ILE A 110 -24.25 -29.35 30.78
N THR A 111 -25.49 -29.28 30.30
CA THR A 111 -25.85 -29.36 28.88
C THR A 111 -25.72 -27.97 28.23
N TRP A 112 -25.11 -27.91 27.05
CA TRP A 112 -24.95 -26.67 26.26
C TRP A 112 -26.22 -26.32 25.45
N PRO A 113 -26.51 -25.04 25.20
CA PRO A 113 -27.51 -24.62 24.22
C PRO A 113 -27.09 -24.89 22.76
#